data_AF-A0A1Z9F0Y2-F1
#
_entry.id   AF-A0A1Z9F0Y2-F1
#
_cell.length_a   1.000
_cell.length_b   1.000
_cell.length_c   1.000
_cell.angle_alpha   90.00
_cell.angle_beta   90.00
_cell.angle_gamma   90.00
#
_symmetry.space_group_name_H-M   'P 1'
#
loop_
_entity.id
_entity.type
_entity.pdbx_description
1 polymer ?
#
loop_
_entity_poly.entity_id
_entity_poly.type
_entity_poly.pdbx_seq_one_letter_code
_entity_poly.pdbx_strand_id
1 'polypeptide(L)'
;MLGILFSTLCFADPQFVTLEEGETAPFSGRLLNDEAIAKIGVEDAFKVEQCNLQINYELERQKLELALKFEKEKIILETDKKVLQEKVKLRDQAIKEMQDLRKPWPPVFYASGGFFVGAATTIAILYAVN
;
A
#
# COMPACT_ATOMS: atom_id res chain seq x y z
N MET A 1 -36.26 -13.86 60.99
CA MET A 1 -35.07 -14.72 61.12
C MET A 1 -34.57 -15.03 59.72
N LEU A 2 -33.49 -14.38 59.30
CA LEU A 2 -32.92 -14.52 57.95
C LEU A 2 -31.58 -15.27 58.09
N GLY A 3 -31.60 -16.58 57.87
CA GLY A 3 -30.41 -17.43 57.93
C GLY A 3 -29.71 -17.43 56.58
N ILE A 4 -28.59 -16.70 56.47
CA ILE A 4 -27.72 -16.74 55.29
C ILE A 4 -26.78 -17.94 55.46
N LEU A 5 -27.01 -18.99 54.67
CA LEU A 5 -26.09 -20.12 54.49
C LEU A 5 -24.88 -19.61 53.70
N PHE A 6 -23.77 -19.37 54.40
CA PHE A 6 -22.45 -19.23 53.77
C PHE A 6 -21.98 -20.63 53.35
N SER A 7 -22.23 -20.98 52.09
CA SER A 7 -21.52 -22.08 51.43
C SER A 7 -20.06 -21.69 51.29
N THR A 8 -19.21 -22.22 52.17
CA THR A 8 -17.76 -22.09 52.13
C THR A 8 -17.23 -22.72 50.84
N LEU A 9 -16.63 -21.90 49.98
CA LEU A 9 -15.82 -22.38 48.86
C LEU A 9 -14.56 -23.02 49.46
N CYS A 10 -14.50 -24.35 49.50
CA CYS A 10 -13.28 -25.06 49.85
C CYS A 10 -12.33 -24.96 48.64
N PHE A 11 -11.36 -24.05 48.70
CA PHE A 11 -10.25 -24.00 47.76
C PHE A 11 -9.15 -24.91 48.29
N ALA A 12 -8.81 -25.96 47.55
CA ALA A 12 -7.60 -26.74 47.81
C ALA A 12 -6.47 -26.25 46.90
N ASP A 13 -5.27 -26.12 47.46
CA ASP A 13 -4.10 -25.72 46.68
C ASP A 13 -3.65 -26.87 45.76
N PRO A 14 -3.14 -26.58 44.55
CA PRO A 14 -2.62 -27.60 43.66
C PRO A 14 -1.40 -28.30 44.29
N GLN A 15 -1.52 -29.60 44.53
CA GLN A 15 -0.50 -30.43 45.14
C GLN A 15 -0.01 -31.49 44.15
N PHE A 16 1.30 -31.62 44.06
CA PHE A 16 1.97 -32.63 43.26
C PHE A 16 3.15 -33.21 44.02
N VAL A 17 3.40 -34.50 43.83
CA VAL A 17 4.57 -35.18 44.36
C VAL A 17 5.53 -35.48 43.20
N THR A 18 6.76 -35.00 43.32
CA THR A 18 7.84 -35.33 42.39
C THR A 18 8.50 -36.64 42.82
N LEU A 19 8.73 -37.55 41.87
CA LEU A 19 9.44 -38.81 42.11
C LEU A 19 10.59 -38.92 41.12
N GLU A 20 11.74 -39.41 41.59
CA GLU A 20 12.86 -39.76 40.71
C GLU A 20 12.76 -41.21 40.20
N GLU A 21 13.51 -41.51 39.15
CA GLU A 21 13.48 -42.83 38.52
C GLU A 21 13.96 -43.91 39.51
N GLY A 22 13.06 -44.84 39.85
CA GLY A 22 13.32 -45.91 40.82
C GLY A 22 12.78 -45.68 42.23
N GLU A 23 12.23 -44.49 42.54
CA GLU A 23 11.56 -44.24 43.83
C GLU A 23 10.17 -44.87 43.90
N THR A 24 9.84 -45.46 45.05
CA THR A 24 8.50 -45.95 45.35
C THR A 24 7.54 -44.80 45.67
N ALA A 25 6.37 -44.80 45.04
CA ALA A 25 5.33 -43.80 45.26
C ALA A 25 4.90 -43.76 46.75
N PRO A 26 4.76 -42.56 47.35
CA PRO A 26 4.47 -42.41 48.79
C PRO A 26 3.04 -42.82 49.18
N PHE A 27 2.13 -42.91 48.20
CA PHE A 27 0.77 -43.41 48.42
C PHE A 27 0.22 -44.05 47.14
N SER A 28 -0.73 -44.98 47.30
CA SER A 28 -1.44 -45.57 46.15
C SER A 28 -2.50 -44.62 45.63
N GLY A 29 -2.44 -44.23 44.35
CA GLY A 29 -3.46 -43.39 43.73
C GLY A 29 -2.89 -42.34 42.78
N ARG A 30 -3.62 -41.23 42.61
CA ARG A 30 -3.20 -40.11 41.75
C ARG A 30 -2.24 -39.21 42.51
N LEU A 31 -1.02 -39.08 42.00
CA LEU A 31 0.04 -38.21 42.56
C LEU A 31 -0.23 -36.71 42.39
N LEU A 32 -1.27 -36.37 41.62
CA LEU A 32 -1.77 -35.03 41.37
C LEU A 32 -3.19 -34.93 41.92
N ASN A 33 -3.48 -33.89 42.67
CA ASN A 33 -4.86 -33.57 43.04
C ASN A 33 -5.64 -33.00 41.84
N ASP A 34 -6.97 -32.95 41.97
CA ASP A 34 -7.85 -32.46 40.91
C ASP A 34 -7.58 -31.00 40.56
N GLU A 35 -7.17 -30.19 41.55
CA GLU A 35 -6.80 -28.78 41.34
C GLU A 35 -5.49 -28.63 40.56
N ALA A 36 -4.49 -29.49 40.78
CA ALA A 36 -3.27 -29.50 39.96
C ALA A 36 -3.57 -29.88 38.51
N ILE A 37 -4.47 -30.84 38.28
CA ILE A 37 -4.84 -31.26 36.93
C ILE A 37 -5.65 -30.18 36.20
N ALA A 38 -6.59 -29.53 36.91
CA ALA A 38 -7.31 -28.38 36.37
C ALA A 38 -6.35 -27.23 36.02
N LYS A 39 -5.37 -26.94 36.88
CA LYS A 39 -4.36 -25.91 36.63
C LYS A 39 -3.51 -26.21 35.40
N ILE A 40 -3.03 -27.45 35.24
CA ILE A 40 -2.28 -27.86 34.03
C ILE A 40 -3.14 -27.68 32.77
N GLY A 41 -4.40 -28.11 32.80
CA GLY A 41 -5.31 -27.97 31.66
C GLY A 41 -5.56 -26.50 31.27
N VAL A 42 -5.74 -25.63 32.26
CA VAL A 42 -5.91 -24.18 32.04
C VAL A 42 -4.64 -23.54 31.52
N GLU A 43 -3.48 -23.87 32.10
CA GLU A 43 -2.18 -23.35 31.65
C GLU A 43 -1.88 -23.76 30.20
N ASP A 44 -2.16 -25.00 29.82
CA ASP A 44 -1.94 -25.46 28.46
C ASP A 44 -2.90 -24.80 27.47
N ALA A 45 -4.19 -24.68 27.82
CA ALA A 45 -5.15 -23.94 27.00
C ALA A 45 -4.72 -22.47 26.80
N PHE A 46 -4.25 -21.83 27.87
CA PHE A 46 -3.78 -20.45 27.84
C PHE A 46 -2.51 -20.29 26.99
N LYS A 47 -1.54 -21.23 27.09
CA LYS A 47 -0.34 -21.22 26.22
C LYS A 47 -0.70 -21.35 24.75
N VAL A 48 -1.65 -22.22 24.42
CA VAL A 48 -2.13 -22.39 23.03
C VAL A 48 -2.81 -21.11 22.54
N GLU A 49 -3.66 -20.50 23.36
CA GLU A 49 -4.33 -19.24 23.02
C GLU A 49 -3.32 -18.10 22.81
N GLN A 50 -2.33 -17.96 23.70
CA GLN A 50 -1.25 -16.98 23.55
C GLN A 50 -0.45 -17.18 22.26
N CYS A 51 -0.12 -18.44 21.93
CA CYS A 51 0.58 -18.77 20.70
C CYS A 51 -0.26 -18.38 19.47
N ASN A 52 -1.55 -18.71 19.45
CA ASN A 52 -2.46 -18.35 18.37
C ASN A 52 -2.61 -16.83 18.23
N LEU A 53 -2.71 -16.10 19.34
CA LEU A 53 -2.77 -14.63 19.34
C LEU A 53 -1.49 -14.03 18.73
N GLN A 54 -0.31 -14.52 19.11
CA GLN A 54 0.96 -14.06 18.54
C GLN A 54 1.05 -14.34 17.05
N ILE A 55 0.68 -15.55 16.61
CA ILE A 55 0.67 -15.93 15.19
C ILE A 55 -0.27 -15.02 14.41
N ASN A 56 -1.50 -14.82 14.89
CA ASN A 56 -2.49 -13.99 14.23
C ASN A 56 -2.03 -12.53 14.14
N TYR A 57 -1.47 -11.99 15.23
CA TYR A 57 -0.91 -10.65 15.25
C TYR A 57 0.19 -10.46 14.20
N GLU A 58 1.17 -11.36 14.16
CA GLU A 58 2.27 -11.31 13.19
C GLU A 58 1.76 -11.44 11.74
N LEU A 59 0.78 -12.32 11.52
CA LEU A 59 0.17 -12.54 10.21
C LEU A 59 -0.61 -11.31 9.73
N GLU A 60 -1.42 -10.69 10.61
CA GLU A 60 -2.13 -9.45 10.31
C GLU A 60 -1.17 -8.29 10.05
N ARG A 61 -0.10 -8.17 10.85
CA ARG A 61 0.93 -7.15 10.63
C ARG A 61 1.56 -7.30 9.24
N GLN A 62 1.93 -8.52 8.85
CA GLN A 62 2.50 -8.79 7.53
C GLN A 62 1.52 -8.50 6.39
N LYS A 63 0.24 -8.86 6.56
CA LYS A 63 -0.82 -8.52 5.58
C LYS A 63 -0.97 -7.01 5.39
N LEU A 64 -1.04 -6.26 6.48
CA LEU A 64 -1.15 -4.80 6.45
C LEU A 64 0.07 -4.16 5.81
N GLU A 65 1.28 -4.63 6.14
CA GLU A 65 2.52 -4.12 5.55
C GLU A 65 2.56 -4.38 4.03
N LEU A 66 2.17 -5.58 3.61
CA LEU A 66 2.11 -5.93 2.18
C LEU A 66 1.04 -5.12 1.44
N ALA A 67 -0.15 -4.96 2.04
CA ALA A 67 -1.22 -4.16 1.48
C ALA A 67 -0.78 -2.69 1.29
N LEU A 68 -0.14 -2.11 2.30
CA LEU A 68 0.38 -0.74 2.24
C LEU A 68 1.46 -0.58 1.16
N LYS A 69 2.39 -1.54 1.03
CA LYS A 69 3.39 -1.53 -0.06
C LYS A 69 2.73 -1.58 -1.42
N PHE A 70 1.74 -2.47 -1.59
CA PHE A 70 1.04 -2.63 -2.85
C PHE A 70 0.23 -1.38 -3.23
N GLU A 71 -0.52 -0.81 -2.29
CA GLU A 71 -1.29 0.41 -2.52
C GLU A 71 -0.38 1.59 -2.87
N LYS A 72 0.75 1.73 -2.17
CA LYS A 72 1.74 2.77 -2.46
C LYS A 72 2.27 2.64 -3.89
N GLU A 73 2.70 1.45 -4.30
CA GLU A 73 3.20 1.22 -5.67
C GLU A 73 2.13 1.47 -6.73
N LYS A 74 0.89 1.07 -6.46
CA LYS A 74 -0.24 1.35 -7.35
C LYS A 74 -0.46 2.86 -7.52
N ILE A 75 -0.45 3.62 -6.43
CA ILE A 75 -0.61 5.08 -6.46
C ILE A 75 0.53 5.74 -7.26
N ILE A 76 1.77 5.29 -7.05
CA ILE A 76 2.94 5.80 -7.80
C ILE A 76 2.76 5.55 -9.29
N LEU A 77 2.43 4.31 -9.67
CA LEU A 77 2.23 3.94 -11.07
C LEU A 77 1.10 4.74 -11.73
N GLU A 78 -0.04 4.90 -11.06
CA GLU A 78 -1.17 5.69 -11.58
C GLU A 78 -0.80 7.17 -11.72
N THR A 79 -0.05 7.72 -10.77
CA THR A 79 0.44 9.10 -10.80
C THR A 79 1.43 9.30 -11.95
N ASP A 80 2.41 8.41 -12.11
CA ASP A 80 3.39 8.47 -13.19
C ASP A 80 2.72 8.37 -14.56
N LYS A 81 1.71 7.50 -14.69
CA LYS A 81 0.92 7.40 -15.92
C LYS A 81 0.21 8.71 -16.25
N LYS A 82 -0.43 9.34 -15.28
CA LYS A 82 -1.10 10.65 -15.46
C LYS A 82 -0.11 11.73 -15.85
N VAL A 83 1.02 11.83 -15.13
CA VAL A 83 2.09 12.79 -15.41
C VAL A 83 2.64 12.60 -16.82
N LEU A 84 2.86 11.36 -17.25
CA LEU A 84 3.36 11.07 -18.58
C LEU A 84 2.33 11.43 -19.67
N GLN A 85 1.06 11.14 -19.45
CA GLN A 85 -0.02 11.53 -20.35
C GLN A 85 -0.14 13.05 -20.48
N GLU A 86 -0.02 13.80 -19.38
CA GLU A 86 0.00 15.26 -19.41
C GLU A 86 1.23 15.80 -20.14
N LYS A 87 2.42 15.23 -19.90
CA LYS A 87 3.63 15.60 -20.64
C LYS A 87 3.48 15.38 -22.14
N VAL A 88 2.88 14.27 -22.56
CA VAL A 88 2.60 13.99 -23.97
C VAL A 88 1.61 15.02 -24.53
N LYS A 89 0.52 15.32 -23.82
CA LYS A 89 -0.45 16.34 -24.25
C LYS A 89 0.19 17.73 -24.41
N LEU A 90 1.04 18.13 -23.46
CA LEU A 90 1.77 19.41 -23.53
C LEU A 90 2.73 19.44 -24.71
N ARG A 91 3.45 18.33 -24.96
CA ARG A 91 4.32 18.19 -26.14
C ARG A 91 3.53 18.32 -27.45
N ASP A 92 2.39 17.63 -27.54
CA ASP A 92 1.53 17.68 -28.74
C ASP A 92 0.96 19.09 -28.96
N GLN A 93 0.57 19.78 -27.90
CA GLN A 93 0.13 21.18 -27.95
C GLN A 93 1.24 22.10 -28.44
N ALA A 94 2.45 21.98 -27.88
CA ALA A 94 3.59 22.78 -28.30
C ALA A 94 3.97 22.52 -29.77
N ILE A 95 3.89 21.26 -30.23
CA ILE A 95 4.12 20.91 -31.63
C ILE A 95 3.07 21.57 -32.54
N LYS A 96 1.79 21.52 -32.16
CA LYS A 96 0.71 22.19 -32.93
C LYS A 96 0.92 23.69 -33.00
N GLU A 97 1.24 24.34 -31.88
CA GLU A 97 1.52 25.78 -31.83
C GLU A 97 2.70 26.14 -32.75
N MET A 98 3.79 25.38 -32.69
CA MET A 98 4.94 25.59 -33.58
C MET A 98 4.61 25.33 -35.06
N GLN A 99 3.74 24.36 -35.37
CA GLN A 99 3.28 24.11 -36.74
C GLN A 99 2.38 25.24 -37.25
N ASP A 100 1.50 25.79 -36.42
CA ASP A 100 0.64 26.91 -36.77
C ASP A 100 1.45 28.18 -37.02
N LEU A 101 2.47 28.45 -36.19
CA LEU A 101 3.43 29.54 -36.42
C LEU A 101 4.28 29.34 -37.69
N ARG A 102 4.50 28.09 -38.11
CA ARG A 102 5.24 27.74 -39.33
C ARG A 102 4.34 27.58 -40.56
N LYS A 103 3.07 27.99 -40.54
CA LYS A 103 2.23 27.90 -41.74
C LYS A 103 2.76 28.90 -42.79
N PRO A 104 3.41 28.44 -43.89
CA PRO A 104 3.93 29.36 -44.89
C PRO A 104 2.75 30.06 -45.56
N TRP A 105 2.93 31.33 -45.91
CA TRP A 105 1.94 32.04 -46.72
C TRP A 105 1.70 31.28 -48.02
N PRO A 106 0.47 31.29 -48.56
CA PRO A 106 0.17 30.60 -49.80
C PRO A 106 1.19 30.99 -50.88
N PRO A 107 1.67 30.06 -51.73
CA PRO A 107 2.68 30.36 -52.75
C PRO A 107 2.24 31.49 -53.71
N VAL A 108 0.93 31.69 -53.86
CA VAL A 108 0.32 32.80 -54.61
C VAL A 108 0.75 34.17 -54.07
N PHE A 109 0.92 34.32 -52.75
CA PHE A 109 1.35 35.59 -52.15
C PHE A 109 2.80 35.93 -52.47
N TYR A 110 3.69 34.93 -52.46
CA TYR A 110 5.08 35.12 -52.88
C TYR A 110 5.16 35.44 -54.39
N ALA A 111 4.37 34.75 -55.20
CA ALA A 111 4.31 34.98 -56.65
C ALA A 111 3.75 36.36 -57.00
N SER A 112 2.63 36.77 -56.39
CA SER A 112 2.02 38.08 -56.64
C SER A 112 2.90 39.22 -56.12
N GLY A 113 3.45 39.09 -54.91
CA GLY A 113 4.37 40.07 -54.34
C GLY A 113 5.60 40.29 -55.23
N GLY A 114 6.24 39.21 -55.70
CA GLY A 114 7.37 39.29 -56.62
C GLY A 114 7.03 39.97 -57.96
N PHE A 115 5.85 39.67 -58.52
CA PHE A 115 5.38 40.31 -59.75
C PHE A 115 5.19 41.82 -59.59
N PHE A 116 4.49 42.27 -58.53
CA PHE A 116 4.26 43.69 -58.30
C PHE A 116 5.53 44.47 -58.03
N VAL A 117 6.46 43.91 -57.25
CA VAL A 117 7.77 44.53 -57.01
C VAL A 117 8.53 44.66 -58.32
N GLY A 118 8.61 43.58 -59.12
CA GLY A 118 9.28 43.63 -60.42
C GLY A 118 8.68 44.67 -61.37
N ALA A 119 7.36 44.70 -61.50
CA ALA A 119 6.66 45.68 -62.34
C ALA A 119 6.90 47.12 -61.86
N ALA A 120 6.82 47.37 -60.55
CA ALA A 120 7.10 48.68 -59.97
C ALA A 120 8.56 49.11 -60.20
N THR A 121 9.52 48.19 -60.05
CA THR A 121 10.93 48.45 -60.35
C THR A 121 11.15 48.79 -61.82
N THR A 122 10.52 48.07 -62.75
CA THR A 122 10.61 48.40 -64.19
C THR A 122 10.04 49.79 -64.48
N ILE A 123 8.87 50.13 -63.94
CA ILE A 123 8.25 51.45 -64.12
C ILE A 123 9.16 52.55 -63.54
N ALA A 124 9.73 52.33 -62.35
CA ALA A 124 10.64 53.27 -61.70
C ALA A 124 11.92 53.50 -62.52
N ILE A 125 12.50 52.45 -63.10
CA ILE A 125 13.69 52.56 -63.96
C ILE A 125 13.36 53.37 -65.22
N LEU A 126 12.22 53.11 -65.85
CA LEU A 126 11.81 53.85 -67.05
C LEU A 126 11.62 55.36 -66.75
N TYR A 127 11.08 55.69 -65.58
CA TYR A 127 10.95 57.08 -65.13
C TYR A 127 12.27 57.72 -64.68
N ALA A 128 13.22 56.94 -64.18
CA ALA A 128 14.52 57.46 -63.77
C ALA A 128 15.46 57.73 -64.96
N VAL A 129 15.24 57.06 -66.09
CA VAL A 129 16.07 57.16 -67.31
C VAL A 129 15.51 58.19 -68.31
N ASN A 130 14.22 58.54 -68.23
CA ASN A 130 13.57 59.56 -69.06
C ASN A 130 13.44 60.89 -68.32
#